data_AF-A0A2M7AXK4-F1
#
_entry.id   AF-A0A2M7AXK4-F1
#
_cell.length_a   1.000
_cell.length_b   1.000
_cell.length_c   1.000
_cell.angle_alpha   90.00
_cell.angle_beta   90.00
_cell.angle_gamma   90.00
#
_symmetry.space_group_name_H-M   'P 1'
#
loop_
_entity.id
_entity.type
_entity.pdbx_description
1 polymer ?
#
loop_
_entity_poly.entity_id
_entity_poly.type
_entity_poly.pdbx_seq_one_letter_code
_entity_poly.pdbx_strand_id
1 'polypeptide(L)'
;MKYFPTIGLEIHVELKTQAKMFCQCANNFDEASPNVNICPICMGQPGALPAGVNEKAAEQTLKICLALRCSICEAPQFWRKNYFYPDLPKGYQITSQKSPFGERGFVETNEGRVGIHHIHLEEDTARLLHPAGASYSLIDFNRSGVPLLELVSEPDIHSSQQAREFCQKLQLIFRYLGASDADMEKGQMRCEVNISLQSTAHSLQSTDNSLQSTVGRRLSIVDRRLLTVDRLGTKVEIKNLNSFRSVEKAIDYEIKRQGDLLDRGEKIIQETRGWHDAKQITFSQRVKEEAHDYRYFPEPDLPPLDLTSKNSLWVIDDIKRQLPELPEQRLTRLQKEHGLPVGQAEVLVSNYKLGDYFENVISELRAWLKTGIESIVLSGKDLRVEQDASSQTTVNPIRLAANYLITEIPKLLVLYQKNMADLKITPENFAEFIALVCQDKVSSSGAQSLLAEMFLTGGDPSNIIEAKGLAQVSDQSALEQAVLEVIKNNPQPAADYQSGNINVLQFLVGQVMRQTQGQANPKIVQEILKQKL
;
A
#
# COMPACT_ATOMS: atom_id res chain seq x y z
N MET A 1 17.09 0.22 -24.78
CA MET A 1 15.88 0.88 -25.30
C MET A 1 16.31 2.00 -26.24
N LYS A 2 15.62 2.17 -27.38
CA LYS A 2 15.90 3.23 -28.37
C LYS A 2 15.40 4.61 -27.90
N TYR A 3 14.38 4.61 -27.04
CA TYR A 3 13.80 5.81 -26.46
C TYR A 3 13.88 5.77 -24.92
N PHE A 4 13.98 6.94 -24.32
CA PHE A 4 13.98 7.17 -22.88
C PHE A 4 12.68 7.88 -22.49
N PRO A 5 11.83 7.27 -21.65
CA PRO A 5 10.61 7.91 -21.17
C PRO A 5 10.89 8.83 -19.98
N THR A 6 10.26 10.00 -20.01
CA THR A 6 10.21 10.93 -18.90
C THR A 6 8.74 11.15 -18.54
N ILE A 7 8.39 10.81 -17.29
CA ILE A 7 7.01 10.77 -16.82
C ILE A 7 6.88 11.65 -15.58
N GLY A 8 5.85 12.48 -15.56
CA GLY A 8 5.37 13.20 -14.38
C GLY A 8 3.92 12.83 -14.09
N LEU A 9 3.50 12.90 -12.83
CA LEU A 9 2.17 12.53 -12.39
C LEU A 9 1.49 13.72 -11.72
N GLU A 10 0.21 13.89 -12.03
CA GLU A 10 -0.69 14.81 -11.32
C GLU A 10 -1.71 13.94 -10.59
N ILE A 11 -1.75 14.03 -9.26
CA ILE A 11 -2.52 13.14 -8.40
C ILE A 11 -3.49 13.97 -7.58
N HIS A 12 -4.78 13.71 -7.74
CA HIS A 12 -5.83 14.35 -6.97
C HIS A 12 -6.36 13.39 -5.91
N VAL A 13 -6.52 13.87 -4.68
CA VAL A 13 -6.95 13.08 -3.52
C VAL A 13 -8.05 13.82 -2.78
N GLU A 14 -9.22 13.20 -2.70
CA GLU A 14 -10.33 13.68 -1.89
C GLU A 14 -10.00 13.50 -0.41
N LEU A 15 -10.00 14.59 0.36
CA LEU A 15 -9.68 14.53 1.79
C LEU A 15 -10.91 14.11 2.60
N LYS A 16 -10.67 13.26 3.60
CA LYS A 16 -11.69 12.74 4.51
C LYS A 16 -11.96 13.73 5.63
N THR A 17 -12.78 14.74 5.32
CA THR A 17 -13.28 15.74 6.25
C THR A 17 -14.77 15.53 6.53
N GLN A 18 -15.31 16.17 7.58
CA GLN A 18 -16.76 16.14 7.86
C GLN A 18 -17.53 17.13 6.97
N ALA A 19 -16.95 18.31 6.75
CA ALA A 19 -17.53 19.38 5.94
C ALA A 19 -16.72 19.63 4.66
N LYS A 20 -17.34 20.32 3.70
CA LYS A 20 -16.72 20.79 2.46
C LYS A 20 -15.61 21.83 2.71
N MET A 21 -14.88 22.18 1.66
CA MET A 21 -13.66 23.02 1.74
C MET A 21 -13.96 24.45 2.17
N PHE A 22 -15.06 25.01 1.67
CA PHE A 22 -15.40 26.43 1.85
C PHE A 22 -16.84 26.65 2.35
N CYS A 23 -17.53 25.60 2.82
CA CYS A 23 -18.87 25.68 3.39
C CYS A 23 -19.12 24.52 4.39
N GLN A 24 -20.24 24.59 5.11
CA GLN A 24 -20.59 23.63 6.18
C GLN A 24 -21.40 22.42 5.70
N CYS A 25 -21.59 22.24 4.38
CA CYS A 25 -22.24 21.03 3.87
C CYS A 25 -21.42 19.79 4.18
N ALA A 26 -22.09 18.67 4.40
CA ALA A 26 -21.43 17.39 4.60
C ALA A 26 -20.56 17.01 3.40
N ASN A 27 -19.35 16.54 3.69
CA ASN A 27 -18.52 15.80 2.75
C ASN A 27 -18.88 14.31 2.87
N ASN A 28 -19.91 13.89 2.15
CA ASN A 28 -20.41 12.51 2.16
C ASN A 28 -20.30 11.90 0.77
N PHE A 29 -19.26 11.09 0.57
CA PHE A 29 -19.02 10.37 -0.68
C PHE A 29 -20.12 9.35 -1.03
N ASP A 30 -20.70 8.70 -0.02
CA ASP A 30 -21.66 7.60 -0.21
C ASP A 30 -23.11 8.09 -0.43
N GLU A 31 -23.32 9.41 -0.57
CA GLU A 31 -24.65 9.96 -0.82
C GLU A 31 -25.16 9.59 -2.22
N ALA A 32 -26.26 8.85 -2.26
CA ALA A 32 -26.88 8.40 -3.50
C ALA A 32 -27.93 9.39 -4.04
N SER A 33 -28.49 10.24 -3.19
CA SER A 33 -29.54 11.20 -3.55
C SER A 33 -28.91 12.47 -4.14
N PRO A 34 -29.20 12.83 -5.40
CA PRO A 34 -28.54 13.98 -6.02
C PRO A 34 -28.93 15.29 -5.33
N ASN A 35 -27.97 16.22 -5.24
CA ASN A 35 -28.20 17.59 -4.80
C ASN A 35 -28.81 17.76 -3.39
N VAL A 36 -28.43 16.91 -2.42
CA VAL A 36 -28.88 17.02 -1.02
C VAL A 36 -27.84 17.70 -0.13
N ASN A 37 -26.54 17.48 -0.40
CA ASN A 37 -25.43 18.06 0.34
C ASN A 37 -24.95 19.38 -0.30
N ILE A 38 -25.89 20.32 -0.47
CA ILE A 38 -25.67 21.59 -1.16
C ILE A 38 -26.08 22.80 -0.31
N CYS A 39 -25.53 23.96 -0.63
CA CYS A 39 -25.88 25.25 -0.02
C CYS A 39 -25.60 26.39 -1.00
N PRO A 40 -26.01 27.64 -0.70
CA PRO A 40 -25.75 28.79 -1.57
C PRO A 40 -24.26 28.98 -1.95
N ILE A 41 -23.32 28.64 -1.07
CA ILE A 41 -21.87 28.80 -1.30
C ILE A 41 -21.37 27.83 -2.36
N CYS A 42 -21.55 26.52 -2.16
CA CYS A 42 -21.05 25.51 -3.10
C CYS A 42 -21.86 25.46 -4.41
N MET A 43 -23.03 26.09 -4.43
CA MET A 43 -23.85 26.32 -5.63
C MET A 43 -23.54 27.65 -6.33
N GLY A 44 -22.60 28.46 -5.83
CA GLY A 44 -22.23 29.74 -6.44
C GLY A 44 -23.39 30.74 -6.57
N GLN A 45 -24.33 30.74 -5.62
CA GLN A 45 -25.48 31.63 -5.65
C GLN A 45 -25.04 33.11 -5.51
N PRO A 46 -25.74 34.06 -6.15
CA PRO A 46 -25.41 35.47 -6.03
C PRO A 46 -25.36 35.94 -4.57
N GLY A 47 -24.26 36.61 -4.20
CA GLY A 47 -24.03 37.11 -2.85
C GLY A 47 -23.45 36.10 -1.86
N ALA A 48 -23.22 34.84 -2.27
CA ALA A 48 -22.53 33.87 -1.43
C ALA A 48 -21.02 34.12 -1.41
N LEU A 49 -20.41 33.96 -0.23
CA LEU A 49 -18.97 34.03 -0.01
C LEU A 49 -18.47 32.69 0.55
N PRO A 50 -17.22 32.28 0.27
CA PRO A 50 -16.55 31.21 1.01
C PRO A 50 -16.67 31.46 2.52
N ALA A 51 -17.07 30.45 3.29
CA ALA A 51 -17.23 30.57 4.75
C ALA A 51 -15.89 30.55 5.52
N GLY A 52 -14.76 30.63 4.83
CA GLY A 52 -13.43 30.36 5.35
C GLY A 52 -12.86 29.02 4.84
N VAL A 53 -11.61 28.74 5.21
CA VAL A 53 -10.90 27.52 4.85
C VAL A 53 -11.22 26.41 5.85
N ASN A 54 -11.54 25.21 5.37
CA ASN A 54 -11.73 24.05 6.24
C ASN A 54 -10.44 23.71 7.01
N GLU A 55 -10.49 23.91 8.32
CA GLU A 55 -9.35 23.72 9.23
C GLU A 55 -8.74 22.33 9.14
N LYS A 56 -9.59 21.30 9.03
CA LYS A 56 -9.13 19.92 8.98
C LYS A 56 -8.47 19.58 7.65
N ALA A 57 -8.98 20.10 6.54
CA ALA A 57 -8.37 19.92 5.22
C ALA A 57 -6.97 20.55 5.16
N ALA A 58 -6.80 21.76 5.69
CA ALA A 58 -5.51 22.43 5.80
C ALA A 58 -4.54 21.66 6.70
N GLU A 59 -4.98 21.22 7.89
CA GLU A 59 -4.18 20.42 8.82
C GLU A 59 -3.72 19.09 8.18
N GLN A 60 -4.62 18.36 7.51
CA GLN A 60 -4.31 17.11 6.81
C GLN A 60 -3.32 17.33 5.67
N THR A 61 -3.47 18.42 4.92
CA THR A 61 -2.55 18.80 3.84
C THR A 61 -1.14 19.08 4.38
N LEU A 62 -1.03 19.81 5.49
CA LEU A 62 0.25 20.06 6.14
C LEU A 62 0.89 18.77 6.65
N LYS A 63 0.12 17.85 7.23
CA LYS A 63 0.60 16.51 7.60
C LYS A 63 1.16 15.76 6.40
N ILE A 64 0.47 15.81 5.27
CA ILE A 64 0.92 15.22 4.01
C ILE A 64 2.23 15.85 3.54
N CYS A 65 2.32 17.18 3.50
CA CYS A 65 3.54 17.89 3.14
C CYS A 65 4.73 17.49 4.02
N LEU A 66 4.54 17.42 5.33
CA LEU A 66 5.58 17.01 6.27
C LEU A 66 5.97 15.53 6.10
N ALA A 67 4.99 14.63 5.91
CA ALA A 67 5.24 13.21 5.67
C ALA A 67 6.04 12.97 4.37
N LEU A 68 5.80 13.82 3.37
CA LEU A 68 6.48 13.80 2.08
C LEU A 68 7.73 14.69 2.05
N ARG A 69 8.15 15.19 3.22
CA ARG A 69 9.39 15.96 3.43
C ARG A 69 9.44 17.24 2.58
N CYS A 70 8.29 17.83 2.27
CA CYS A 70 8.17 19.09 1.57
C CYS A 70 8.65 20.26 2.45
N SER A 71 9.16 21.30 1.79
CA SER A 71 9.32 22.63 2.39
C SER A 71 7.94 23.27 2.50
N ILE A 72 7.54 23.68 3.70
CA ILE A 72 6.22 24.28 3.96
C ILE A 72 6.24 25.76 3.56
N CYS A 73 5.19 26.22 2.87
CA CYS A 73 5.00 27.64 2.59
C CYS A 73 4.58 28.38 3.87
N GLU A 74 5.17 29.53 4.16
CA GLU A 74 4.86 30.32 5.35
C GLU A 74 3.45 30.94 5.32
N ALA A 75 2.99 31.29 4.13
CA ALA A 75 1.70 31.96 3.93
C ALA A 75 1.01 31.51 2.63
N PRO A 76 0.50 30.26 2.57
CA PRO A 76 -0.21 29.78 1.39
C PRO A 76 -1.46 30.63 1.16
N GLN A 77 -1.75 30.90 -0.11
CA GLN A 77 -2.85 31.76 -0.55
C GLN A 77 -3.71 31.05 -1.60
N PHE A 78 -5.02 31.23 -1.51
CA PHE A 78 -5.98 30.75 -2.50
C PHE A 78 -6.15 31.73 -3.67
N TRP A 79 -6.41 31.17 -4.84
CA TRP A 79 -6.53 31.84 -6.13
C TRP A 79 -7.77 31.33 -6.85
N ARG A 80 -8.31 32.14 -7.76
CA ARG A 80 -9.37 31.72 -8.68
C ARG A 80 -8.77 31.22 -9.99
N LYS A 81 -9.08 29.98 -10.34
CA LYS A 81 -8.82 29.37 -11.66
C LYS A 81 -10.10 29.47 -12.49
N ASN A 82 -10.15 30.41 -13.43
CA ASN A 82 -11.37 30.79 -14.13
C ASN A 82 -11.58 29.93 -15.38
N TYR A 83 -12.69 29.20 -15.43
CA TYR A 83 -13.15 28.48 -16.63
C TYR A 83 -14.65 28.17 -16.50
N PHE A 84 -15.33 28.06 -17.64
CA PHE A 84 -16.76 27.78 -17.67
C PHE A 84 -17.00 26.31 -18.01
N TYR A 85 -17.66 25.61 -17.09
CA TYR A 85 -18.15 24.28 -17.33
C TYR A 85 -19.40 24.02 -16.45
N PRO A 86 -20.39 23.22 -16.89
CA PRO A 86 -21.66 23.09 -16.17
C PRO A 86 -21.54 22.54 -14.74
N ASP A 87 -20.50 21.76 -14.45
CA ASP A 87 -20.24 21.20 -13.12
C ASP A 87 -19.52 22.16 -12.15
N LEU A 88 -19.15 23.35 -12.62
CA LEU A 88 -18.46 24.38 -11.84
C LEU A 88 -19.37 25.61 -11.71
N PRO A 89 -20.23 25.65 -10.69
CA PRO A 89 -21.34 26.62 -10.64
C PRO A 89 -20.87 28.07 -10.48
N LYS A 90 -19.68 28.28 -9.89
CA LYS A 90 -19.10 29.62 -9.69
C LYS A 90 -18.48 30.23 -10.95
N GLY A 91 -18.22 29.43 -11.99
CA GLY A 91 -17.43 29.84 -13.17
C GLY A 91 -15.93 30.01 -12.87
N TYR A 92 -15.49 29.64 -11.67
CA TYR A 92 -14.10 29.54 -11.26
C TYR A 92 -13.96 28.52 -10.13
N GLN A 93 -12.80 27.87 -10.08
CA GLN A 93 -12.41 26.93 -9.03
C GLN A 93 -11.44 27.64 -8.09
N ILE A 94 -11.68 27.56 -6.79
CA ILE A 94 -10.76 28.06 -5.77
C ILE A 94 -9.63 27.03 -5.58
N THR A 95 -8.39 27.46 -5.75
CA THR A 95 -7.19 26.61 -5.67
C THR A 95 -6.01 27.38 -5.08
N SER A 96 -5.15 26.73 -4.31
CA SER A 96 -3.91 27.32 -3.81
C SER A 96 -2.69 26.99 -4.69
N GLN A 97 -2.89 26.53 -5.93
CA GLN A 97 -1.80 26.09 -6.83
C GLN A 97 -0.65 27.10 -6.98
N LYS A 98 -0.95 28.40 -7.04
CA LYS A 98 0.05 29.46 -7.22
C LYS A 98 0.82 29.81 -5.94
N SER A 99 0.31 29.40 -4.79
CA SER A 99 0.93 29.57 -3.47
C SER A 99 0.63 28.30 -2.65
N PRO A 100 1.31 27.19 -3.02
CA PRO A 100 0.98 25.85 -2.52
C PRO A 100 1.32 25.71 -1.04
N PHE A 101 0.80 24.66 -0.39
CA PHE A 101 1.06 24.39 1.02
C PHE A 101 2.47 23.84 1.25
N GLY A 102 3.00 23.08 0.30
CA GLY A 102 4.36 22.57 0.37
C GLY A 102 4.96 22.28 -1.01
N GLU A 103 6.28 22.38 -1.09
CA GLU A 103 7.05 22.22 -2.32
C GLU A 103 8.30 21.36 -2.10
N ARG A 104 8.88 20.84 -3.18
CA ARG A 104 10.20 20.18 -3.18
C ARG A 104 10.29 19.00 -2.18
N GLY A 105 9.24 18.18 -2.14
CA GLY A 105 9.22 16.94 -1.37
C GLY A 105 9.79 15.77 -2.18
N PHE A 106 9.68 14.55 -1.64
CA PHE A 106 10.02 13.34 -2.39
C PHE A 106 9.45 12.06 -1.78
N VAL A 107 9.36 11.01 -2.60
CA VAL A 107 9.10 9.63 -2.19
C VAL A 107 10.22 8.73 -2.71
N GLU A 108 10.71 7.83 -1.87
CA GLU A 108 11.70 6.82 -2.27
C GLU A 108 10.99 5.62 -2.90
N THR A 109 11.38 5.23 -4.12
CA THR A 109 10.92 4.02 -4.81
C THR A 109 12.08 3.02 -4.99
N ASN A 110 11.80 1.79 -5.37
CA ASN A 110 12.84 0.78 -5.63
C ASN A 110 13.73 1.17 -6.83
N GLU A 111 13.20 1.94 -7.78
CA GLU A 111 13.94 2.42 -8.96
C GLU A 111 14.61 3.79 -8.73
N GLY A 112 14.41 4.39 -7.56
CA GLY A 112 15.03 5.66 -7.17
C GLY A 112 14.05 6.66 -6.54
N ARG A 113 14.55 7.85 -6.23
CA ARG A 113 13.74 8.93 -5.68
C ARG A 113 12.86 9.54 -6.78
N VAL A 114 11.61 9.83 -6.43
CA VAL A 114 10.70 10.66 -7.24
C VAL A 114 10.43 11.94 -6.47
N GLY A 115 10.81 13.09 -7.05
CA GLY A 115 10.54 14.40 -6.49
C GLY A 115 9.07 14.76 -6.52
N ILE A 116 8.65 15.57 -5.54
CA ILE A 116 7.34 16.22 -5.52
C ILE A 116 7.59 17.70 -5.79
N HIS A 117 7.00 18.20 -6.86
CA HIS A 117 7.11 19.59 -7.25
C HIS A 117 6.38 20.47 -6.24
N HIS A 118 5.07 20.25 -6.07
CA HIS A 118 4.27 20.93 -5.06
C HIS A 118 3.01 20.15 -4.68
N ILE A 119 2.41 20.57 -3.55
CA ILE A 119 1.15 20.06 -3.01
C ILE A 119 0.27 21.25 -2.67
N HIS A 120 -0.95 21.26 -3.19
CA HIS A 120 -1.88 22.36 -2.99
C HIS A 120 -3.31 21.85 -2.75
N LEU A 121 -4.17 22.75 -2.26
CA LEU A 121 -5.58 22.47 -2.06
C LEU A 121 -6.42 23.16 -3.12
N GLU A 122 -7.46 22.49 -3.55
CA GLU A 122 -8.54 23.04 -4.35
C GLU A 122 -9.88 22.48 -3.89
N GLU A 123 -10.96 23.01 -4.45
CA GLU A 123 -12.28 22.40 -4.33
C GLU A 123 -12.58 21.52 -5.54
N ASP A 124 -13.23 20.39 -5.32
CA ASP A 124 -13.69 19.55 -6.41
C ASP A 124 -14.94 20.13 -7.09
N THR A 125 -15.13 19.71 -8.33
CA THR A 125 -16.27 20.05 -9.19
C THR A 125 -17.47 19.12 -8.93
N ALA A 126 -18.65 19.52 -9.40
CA ALA A 126 -19.82 18.65 -9.40
C ALA A 126 -19.62 17.42 -10.30
N ARG A 127 -20.54 16.46 -10.23
CA ARG A 127 -20.55 15.31 -11.14
C ARG A 127 -21.44 15.62 -12.33
N LEU A 128 -20.91 15.44 -13.54
CA LEU A 128 -21.65 15.50 -14.78
C LEU A 128 -21.96 14.09 -15.29
N LEU A 129 -23.22 13.83 -15.61
CA LEU A 129 -23.71 12.56 -16.15
C LEU A 129 -24.32 12.80 -17.53
N HIS A 130 -23.94 12.00 -18.51
CA HIS A 130 -24.48 12.02 -19.86
C HIS A 130 -25.28 10.73 -20.10
N PRO A 131 -26.60 10.71 -19.88
CA PRO A 131 -27.41 9.51 -20.10
C PRO A 131 -27.32 9.06 -21.57
N ALA A 132 -27.15 7.75 -21.79
CA ALA A 132 -27.02 7.21 -23.14
C ALA A 132 -28.27 7.52 -23.98
N GLY A 133 -28.07 8.10 -25.17
CA GLY A 133 -29.15 8.49 -26.08
C GLY A 133 -29.90 9.77 -25.70
N ALA A 134 -29.54 10.43 -24.60
CA ALA A 134 -30.13 11.70 -24.22
C ALA A 134 -29.43 12.89 -24.91
N SER A 135 -30.20 13.94 -25.21
CA SER A 135 -29.68 15.23 -25.71
C SER A 135 -29.36 16.22 -24.57
N TYR A 136 -29.37 15.75 -23.33
CA TYR A 136 -29.14 16.56 -22.14
C TYR A 136 -28.16 15.87 -21.20
N SER A 137 -27.58 16.67 -20.29
CA SER A 137 -26.71 16.19 -19.22
C SER A 137 -27.36 16.47 -17.87
N LEU A 138 -27.08 15.62 -16.88
CA LEU A 138 -27.52 15.81 -15.50
C LEU A 138 -26.32 16.22 -14.65
N ILE A 139 -26.56 17.15 -13.71
CA ILE A 139 -25.52 17.66 -12.82
C ILE A 139 -25.92 17.34 -11.38
N ASP A 140 -24.97 16.77 -10.65
CA ASP A 140 -25.08 16.54 -9.21
C ASP A 140 -23.99 17.31 -8.45
N PHE A 141 -24.41 18.35 -7.73
CA PHE A 141 -23.56 19.26 -6.96
C PHE A 141 -23.20 18.74 -5.57
N ASN A 142 -23.57 17.51 -5.19
CA ASN A 142 -23.13 16.89 -3.94
C ASN A 142 -21.60 16.93 -3.78
N ARG A 143 -20.83 16.72 -4.87
CA ARG A 143 -19.37 16.77 -4.85
C ARG A 143 -18.77 18.18 -4.98
N SER A 144 -19.55 19.15 -5.47
CA SER A 144 -19.07 20.54 -5.63
C SER A 144 -18.63 21.12 -4.30
N GLY A 145 -17.38 21.60 -4.22
CA GLY A 145 -16.82 22.20 -2.99
C GLY A 145 -16.12 21.21 -2.06
N VAL A 146 -16.05 19.92 -2.37
CA VAL A 146 -15.34 18.93 -1.55
C VAL A 146 -13.83 19.24 -1.51
N PRO A 147 -13.13 19.09 -0.37
CA PRO A 147 -11.70 19.37 -0.30
C PRO A 147 -10.90 18.38 -1.14
N LEU A 148 -10.14 18.91 -2.08
CA LEU A 148 -9.34 18.13 -3.01
C LEU A 148 -7.87 18.58 -2.88
N LEU A 149 -7.00 17.64 -2.56
CA LEU A 149 -5.57 17.85 -2.58
C LEU A 149 -5.03 17.45 -3.95
N GLU A 150 -4.27 18.33 -4.59
CA GLU A 150 -3.52 18.00 -5.80
C GLU A 150 -2.02 17.97 -5.47
N LEU A 151 -1.38 16.87 -5.86
CA LEU A 151 0.06 16.65 -5.78
C LEU A 151 0.61 16.51 -7.19
N VAL A 152 1.63 17.30 -7.51
CA VAL A 152 2.34 17.25 -8.78
C VAL A 152 3.75 16.71 -8.55
N SER A 153 4.11 15.62 -9.23
CA SER A 153 5.48 15.08 -9.16
C SER A 153 6.43 15.87 -10.05
N GLU A 154 7.71 15.84 -9.71
CA GLU A 154 8.77 16.14 -10.68
C GLU A 154 8.75 15.06 -11.79
N PRO A 155 9.25 15.36 -13.00
CA PRO A 155 9.29 14.41 -14.12
C PRO A 155 10.44 13.39 -13.98
N ASP A 156 10.59 12.78 -12.79
CA ASP A 156 11.69 11.87 -12.43
C ASP A 156 11.38 10.40 -12.72
N ILE A 157 10.19 10.10 -13.26
CA ILE A 157 9.73 8.72 -13.43
C ILE A 157 10.10 8.21 -14.82
N HIS A 158 10.68 7.01 -14.87
CA HIS A 158 11.22 6.43 -16.11
C HIS A 158 10.67 5.04 -16.45
N SER A 159 9.71 4.54 -15.67
CA SER A 159 9.03 3.27 -15.96
C SER A 159 7.59 3.29 -15.46
N SER A 160 6.74 2.47 -16.09
CA SER A 160 5.37 2.21 -15.62
C SER A 160 5.35 1.58 -14.22
N GLN A 161 6.33 0.71 -13.93
CA GLN A 161 6.48 0.06 -12.63
C GLN A 161 6.78 1.07 -11.52
N GLN A 162 7.71 1.99 -11.75
CA GLN A 162 8.04 3.08 -10.82
C GLN A 162 6.84 4.01 -10.60
N ALA A 163 6.09 4.35 -11.67
CA ALA A 163 4.87 5.16 -11.55
C ALA A 163 3.83 4.48 -10.66
N ARG A 164 3.61 3.17 -10.86
CA ARG A 164 2.70 2.37 -10.03
C ARG A 164 3.16 2.32 -8.58
N GLU A 165 4.44 2.04 -8.34
CA GLU A 165 5.00 1.97 -6.99
C GLU A 165 4.84 3.32 -6.26
N PHE A 166 5.16 4.42 -6.94
CA PHE A 166 5.00 5.78 -6.41
C PHE A 166 3.56 6.06 -5.99
N CYS A 167 2.58 5.78 -6.85
CA CYS A 167 1.16 5.93 -6.54
C CYS A 167 0.71 5.04 -5.37
N GLN A 168 1.18 3.79 -5.30
CA GLN A 168 0.85 2.87 -4.20
C GLN A 168 1.44 3.36 -2.86
N LYS A 169 2.68 3.87 -2.86
CA LYS A 169 3.31 4.44 -1.67
C LYS A 169 2.58 5.69 -1.18
N LEU A 170 2.18 6.58 -2.10
CA LEU A 170 1.37 7.76 -1.75
C LEU A 170 0.02 7.35 -1.14
N GLN A 171 -0.71 6.41 -1.76
CA GLN A 171 -1.95 5.89 -1.20
C GLN A 171 -1.77 5.37 0.23
N LEU A 172 -0.69 4.62 0.48
CA LEU A 172 -0.40 4.09 1.80
C LEU A 172 -0.13 5.20 2.81
N ILE A 173 0.63 6.24 2.43
CA ILE A 173 0.88 7.41 3.27
C ILE A 173 -0.44 8.13 3.61
N PHE A 174 -1.31 8.38 2.62
CA PHE A 174 -2.61 9.03 2.87
C PHE A 174 -3.48 8.27 3.87
N ARG A 175 -3.49 6.93 3.78
CA ARG A 175 -4.21 6.05 4.70
C ARG A 175 -3.63 6.08 6.10
N TYR A 176 -2.30 6.00 6.23
CA TYR A 176 -1.61 6.07 7.53
C TYR A 176 -1.86 7.40 8.24
N LEU A 177 -1.91 8.51 7.50
CA LEU A 177 -2.23 9.82 8.05
C LEU A 177 -3.72 9.99 8.40
N GLY A 178 -4.58 9.04 8.01
CA GLY A 178 -6.04 9.18 8.11
C GLY A 178 -6.58 10.34 7.28
N ALA A 179 -5.85 10.77 6.25
CA ALA A 179 -6.21 11.91 5.42
C ALA A 179 -7.18 11.54 4.30
N SER A 180 -7.08 10.32 3.76
CA SER A 180 -8.00 9.78 2.77
C SER A 180 -7.91 8.25 2.74
N ASP A 181 -9.01 7.57 2.38
CA ASP A 181 -8.97 6.15 2.03
C ASP A 181 -8.32 5.96 0.63
N ALA A 182 -8.23 7.04 -0.16
CA ALA A 182 -7.54 7.14 -1.45
C ALA A 182 -7.87 5.97 -2.39
N ASP A 183 -9.13 5.55 -2.38
CA ASP A 183 -9.65 4.48 -3.23
C ASP A 183 -9.88 5.01 -4.65
N MET A 184 -9.12 4.48 -5.61
CA MET A 184 -9.21 4.89 -7.01
C MET A 184 -10.49 4.41 -7.69
N GLU A 185 -11.06 3.27 -7.28
CA GLU A 185 -12.28 2.74 -7.88
C GLU A 185 -13.49 3.59 -7.50
N LYS A 186 -13.45 4.16 -6.28
CA LYS A 186 -14.39 5.17 -5.80
C LYS A 186 -14.05 6.58 -6.31
N GLY A 187 -12.90 6.79 -6.96
CA GLY A 187 -12.49 8.12 -7.44
C GLY A 187 -12.01 9.08 -6.36
N GLN A 188 -11.78 8.59 -5.14
CA GLN A 188 -11.18 9.36 -4.04
C GLN A 188 -9.69 9.65 -4.30
N MET A 189 -9.04 8.87 -5.18
CA MET A 189 -7.72 9.15 -5.71
C MET A 189 -7.77 9.04 -7.24
N ARG A 190 -7.31 10.08 -7.92
CA ARG A 190 -7.24 10.15 -9.39
C ARG A 190 -5.81 10.43 -9.79
N CYS A 191 -5.33 9.77 -10.84
CA CYS A 191 -3.99 9.98 -11.37
C CYS A 191 -4.06 10.35 -12.84
N GLU A 192 -3.35 11.41 -13.21
CA GLU A 192 -3.14 11.82 -14.59
C GLU A 192 -1.66 11.68 -14.91
N VAL A 193 -1.36 11.11 -16.07
CA VAL A 193 0.01 10.78 -16.48
C VAL A 193 0.44 11.77 -17.55
N ASN A 194 1.56 12.43 -17.33
CA ASN A 194 2.23 13.25 -18.32
C ASN A 194 3.47 12.50 -18.81
N ILE A 195 3.54 12.14 -20.08
CA ILE A 195 4.64 11.35 -20.65
C ILE A 195 5.24 12.01 -21.89
N SER A 196 6.57 11.91 -21.97
CA SER A 196 7.36 12.35 -23.11
C SER A 196 8.44 11.29 -23.41
N LEU A 197 8.69 11.03 -24.70
CA LEU A 197 9.78 10.17 -25.14
C LEU A 197 10.89 10.97 -25.83
N GLN A 198 12.14 10.63 -25.54
CA GLN A 198 13.32 11.14 -26.24
C GLN A 198 14.16 10.00 -26.83
N SER A 199 14.80 10.23 -27.98
CA SER A 199 15.80 9.30 -28.53
C SER A 199 17.05 9.24 -27.65
N THR A 200 17.52 8.03 -27.33
CA THR A 200 18.72 7.80 -26.50
C THR A 200 20.02 8.22 -27.19
N ALA A 201 20.01 8.47 -28.50
CA ALA A 201 21.17 8.95 -29.25
C ALA A 201 21.47 10.44 -29.00
N HIS A 202 20.47 11.26 -28.68
CA HIS A 202 20.66 12.69 -28.43
C HIS A 202 21.14 12.99 -27.00
N SER A 203 20.83 12.12 -26.03
CA SER A 203 21.24 12.28 -24.63
C SER A 203 22.74 11.98 -24.38
N LEU A 204 23.47 11.49 -25.39
CA LEU A 204 24.91 11.21 -25.32
C LEU A 204 25.79 12.29 -25.99
N GLN A 205 25.20 13.35 -26.56
CA GLN A 205 25.93 14.36 -27.34
C GLN A 205 26.25 15.65 -26.59
N SER A 206 25.92 15.79 -25.31
CA SER A 206 26.05 17.06 -24.58
C SER A 206 26.88 17.06 -23.30
N THR A 207 27.73 16.05 -23.09
CA THR A 207 28.80 16.14 -22.08
C THR A 207 30.14 16.28 -22.79
N ASP A 208 30.68 17.50 -22.76
CA ASP A 208 32.08 17.88 -23.02
C ASP A 208 32.83 17.20 -24.18
N ASN A 209 33.27 18.02 -25.13
CA ASN A 209 34.13 17.67 -26.26
C ASN A 209 35.60 17.33 -25.85
N SER A 210 35.83 16.74 -24.68
CA SER A 210 37.17 16.44 -24.15
C SER A 210 37.48 14.95 -23.92
N LEU A 211 36.57 14.02 -24.21
CA LEU A 211 36.84 12.58 -24.06
C LEU A 211 36.42 11.76 -25.29
N GLN A 212 36.98 12.10 -26.46
CA GLN A 212 37.08 11.15 -27.56
C GLN A 212 38.23 10.16 -27.32
N SER A 213 37.97 9.10 -26.58
CA SER A 213 38.47 7.76 -26.91
C SER A 213 37.92 6.76 -25.91
N THR A 214 37.14 5.79 -26.40
CA THR A 214 37.16 4.35 -26.05
C THR A 214 35.82 3.77 -26.51
N VAL A 215 35.78 3.35 -27.78
CA VAL A 215 34.69 2.53 -28.32
C VAL A 215 34.78 1.15 -27.68
N GLY A 216 33.69 0.66 -27.07
CA GLY A 216 33.52 -0.78 -26.80
C GLY A 216 33.36 -1.23 -25.34
N ARG A 217 32.63 -0.51 -24.47
CA ARG A 217 32.22 -1.06 -23.17
C ARG A 217 30.71 -1.07 -22.99
N ARG A 218 30.17 -2.24 -22.62
CA ARG A 218 28.78 -2.45 -22.20
C ARG A 218 28.54 -1.57 -20.97
N LEU A 219 27.70 -0.55 -21.09
CA LEU A 219 27.40 0.40 -20.02
C LEU A 219 26.84 -0.34 -18.80
N SER A 220 27.39 -0.03 -17.64
CA SER A 220 26.95 -0.58 -16.36
C SER A 220 25.68 0.13 -15.90
N ILE A 221 24.92 -0.48 -14.98
CA ILE A 221 23.68 0.10 -14.40
C ILE A 221 23.91 1.51 -13.81
N VAL A 222 25.15 1.83 -13.44
CA VAL A 222 25.55 3.11 -12.84
C VAL A 222 25.58 4.27 -13.86
N ASP A 223 25.79 3.98 -15.15
CA ASP A 223 25.94 5.02 -16.18
C ASP A 223 24.61 5.68 -16.61
N ARG A 224 23.45 5.12 -16.23
CA ARG A 224 22.13 5.70 -16.58
C ARG A 224 21.81 7.00 -15.85
N ARG A 225 22.45 7.28 -14.72
CA ARG A 225 22.22 8.52 -13.94
C ARG A 225 22.84 9.76 -14.57
N LEU A 226 23.74 9.60 -15.54
CA LEU A 226 24.48 10.70 -16.18
C LEU A 226 23.89 11.18 -17.50
N LEU A 227 22.70 10.68 -17.90
CA LEU A 227 21.98 11.25 -19.04
C LEU A 227 21.32 12.56 -18.59
N THR A 228 22.03 13.67 -18.73
CA THR A 228 21.45 15.01 -18.65
C THR A 228 20.43 15.17 -19.76
N VAL A 229 19.15 15.22 -19.39
CA VAL A 229 18.01 15.37 -20.30
C VAL A 229 17.94 16.82 -20.75
N ASP A 230 18.76 17.21 -21.73
CA ASP A 230 18.83 18.63 -22.16
C ASP A 230 17.59 19.10 -22.92
N ARG A 231 16.76 18.19 -23.46
CA ARG A 231 15.48 18.52 -24.12
C ARG A 231 14.45 17.40 -23.99
N LEU A 232 13.31 17.70 -23.36
CA LEU A 232 12.13 16.83 -23.35
C LEU A 232 11.52 16.74 -24.76
N GLY A 233 10.99 15.58 -25.12
CA GLY A 233 10.15 15.40 -26.32
C GLY A 233 8.74 15.98 -26.13
N THR A 234 7.86 15.78 -27.11
CA THR A 234 6.47 16.27 -27.03
C THR A 234 5.70 15.60 -25.88
N LYS A 235 5.10 16.41 -25.01
CA LYS A 235 4.29 15.98 -23.86
C LYS A 235 2.92 15.47 -24.33
N VAL A 236 2.54 14.27 -23.88
CA VAL A 236 1.17 13.73 -23.98
C VAL A 236 0.63 13.51 -22.57
N GLU A 237 -0.61 13.92 -22.35
CA GLU A 237 -1.30 13.79 -21.07
C GLU A 237 -2.36 12.70 -21.19
N ILE A 238 -2.37 11.72 -20.28
CA ILE A 238 -3.36 10.65 -20.21
C ILE A 238 -4.25 10.87 -18.98
N LYS A 239 -5.55 10.99 -19.21
CA LYS A 239 -6.59 11.14 -18.17
C LYS A 239 -7.43 9.88 -18.03
N ASN A 240 -8.27 9.86 -16.98
CA ASN A 240 -9.23 8.80 -16.65
C ASN A 240 -8.57 7.46 -16.26
N LEU A 241 -7.54 7.50 -15.42
CA LEU A 241 -6.86 6.32 -14.90
C LEU A 241 -7.41 5.97 -13.51
N ASN A 242 -8.32 4.99 -13.46
CA ASN A 242 -9.08 4.65 -12.26
C ASN A 242 -8.48 3.49 -11.44
N SER A 243 -7.31 2.98 -11.81
CA SER A 243 -6.61 1.96 -11.03
C SER A 243 -5.10 2.05 -11.25
N PHE A 244 -4.30 1.57 -10.29
CA PHE A 244 -2.84 1.49 -10.46
C PHE A 244 -2.43 0.64 -11.66
N ARG A 245 -3.21 -0.41 -11.96
CA ARG A 245 -2.99 -1.25 -13.15
C ARG A 245 -3.28 -0.46 -14.44
N SER A 246 -4.30 0.39 -14.44
CA SER A 246 -4.61 1.26 -15.58
C SER A 246 -3.48 2.28 -15.80
N VAL A 247 -2.91 2.86 -14.73
CA VAL A 247 -1.73 3.74 -14.81
C VAL A 247 -0.55 3.04 -15.48
N GLU A 248 -0.16 1.88 -14.94
CA GLU A 248 0.96 1.07 -15.45
C GLU A 248 0.78 0.76 -16.95
N LYS A 249 -0.37 0.23 -17.31
CA LYS A 249 -0.65 -0.19 -18.70
C LYS A 249 -0.83 0.97 -19.67
N ALA A 250 -1.39 2.08 -19.22
CA ALA A 250 -1.52 3.27 -20.05
C ALA A 250 -0.15 3.85 -20.39
N ILE A 251 0.77 3.88 -19.40
CA ILE A 251 2.17 4.27 -19.62
C ILE A 251 2.83 3.33 -20.62
N ASP A 252 2.76 2.01 -20.42
CA ASP A 252 3.38 1.04 -21.33
C ASP A 252 2.87 1.17 -22.77
N TYR A 253 1.55 1.31 -22.92
CA TYR A 253 0.93 1.50 -24.22
C TYR A 253 1.41 2.80 -24.88
N GLU A 254 1.47 3.89 -24.11
CA GLU A 254 1.85 5.19 -24.64
C GLU A 254 3.34 5.28 -24.99
N ILE A 255 4.21 4.64 -24.20
CA ILE A 255 5.64 4.44 -24.55
C ILE A 255 5.74 3.72 -25.90
N LYS A 256 5.01 2.62 -26.06
CA LYS A 256 5.04 1.86 -27.31
C LYS A 256 4.52 2.69 -28.49
N ARG A 257 3.36 3.34 -28.33
CA ARG A 257 2.73 4.17 -29.37
C ARG A 257 3.64 5.30 -29.83
N GLN A 258 4.21 6.06 -28.89
CA GLN A 258 5.14 7.15 -29.21
C GLN A 258 6.41 6.62 -29.86
N GLY A 259 6.94 5.49 -29.37
CA GLY A 259 8.09 4.82 -29.98
C GLY A 259 7.83 4.43 -31.43
N ASP A 260 6.69 3.79 -31.72
CA ASP A 260 6.29 3.37 -33.07
C ASP A 260 6.13 4.57 -34.02
N LEU A 261 5.62 5.71 -33.54
CA LEU A 261 5.53 6.96 -34.31
C LEU A 261 6.92 7.51 -34.65
N LEU A 262 7.80 7.58 -33.66
CA LEU A 262 9.17 8.08 -33.83
C LEU A 262 9.99 7.15 -34.73
N ASP A 263 9.76 5.83 -34.67
CA ASP A 263 10.40 4.84 -35.54
C ASP A 263 10.03 5.03 -37.01
N ARG A 264 8.79 5.49 -37.28
CA ARG A 264 8.32 5.85 -38.63
C ARG A 264 8.72 7.27 -39.06
N GLY A 265 9.42 8.02 -38.21
CA GLY A 265 9.78 9.42 -38.49
C GLY A 265 8.60 10.39 -38.39
N GLU A 266 7.48 9.96 -37.80
CA GLU A 266 6.31 10.80 -37.55
C GLU A 266 6.52 11.70 -36.32
N LYS A 267 5.81 12.83 -36.26
CA LYS A 267 5.84 13.75 -35.12
C LYS A 267 4.76 13.37 -34.12
N ILE A 268 5.12 13.36 -32.84
CA ILE A 268 4.16 13.27 -31.74
C ILE A 268 3.48 14.64 -31.60
N ILE A 269 2.15 14.63 -31.52
CA ILE A 269 1.31 15.82 -31.32
C ILE A 269 1.00 15.97 -29.84
N GLN A 270 1.01 17.20 -29.34
CA GLN A 270 0.61 17.50 -27.96
C GLN A 270 -0.91 17.43 -27.85
N GLU A 271 -1.39 16.46 -27.09
CA GLU A 271 -2.81 16.16 -26.95
C GLU A 271 -3.12 15.62 -25.56
N THR A 272 -4.37 15.74 -25.15
CA THR A 272 -4.91 15.02 -23.99
C THR A 272 -5.61 13.77 -24.51
N ARG A 273 -5.24 12.61 -23.95
CA ARG A 273 -5.75 11.30 -24.31
C ARG A 273 -6.52 10.69 -23.14
N GLY A 274 -7.51 9.87 -23.46
CA GLY A 274 -8.19 9.02 -22.49
C GLY A 274 -7.66 7.59 -22.53
N TRP A 275 -7.79 6.87 -21.43
CA TRP A 275 -7.56 5.44 -21.37
C TRP A 275 -8.87 4.66 -21.51
N HIS A 276 -8.86 3.58 -22.30
CA HIS A 276 -10.01 2.67 -22.43
C HIS A 276 -9.66 1.30 -21.83
N ASP A 277 -10.14 1.02 -20.61
CA ASP A 277 -9.77 -0.23 -19.90
C ASP A 277 -10.15 -1.51 -20.66
N ALA A 278 -11.33 -1.64 -21.26
CA ALA A 278 -11.67 -2.89 -21.96
C ALA A 278 -10.79 -3.16 -23.19
N LYS A 279 -10.37 -2.12 -23.91
CA LYS A 279 -9.58 -2.22 -25.15
C LYS A 279 -8.08 -2.12 -24.91
N GLN A 280 -7.66 -1.63 -23.74
CA GLN A 280 -6.27 -1.43 -23.35
C GLN A 280 -5.50 -0.52 -24.33
N ILE A 281 -6.15 0.58 -24.73
CA ILE A 281 -5.61 1.58 -25.67
C ILE A 281 -5.82 3.00 -25.14
N THR A 282 -4.93 3.92 -25.51
CA THR A 282 -5.17 5.36 -25.39
C THR A 282 -5.89 5.88 -26.63
N PHE A 283 -6.84 6.81 -26.45
CA PHE A 283 -7.55 7.49 -27.55
C PHE A 283 -7.46 9.00 -27.39
N SER A 284 -7.39 9.74 -28.50
CA SER A 284 -7.34 11.21 -28.46
C SER A 284 -8.69 11.76 -28.01
N GLN A 285 -8.69 12.64 -27.00
CA GLN A 285 -9.90 13.36 -26.56
C GLN A 285 -9.93 14.78 -27.11
N ARG A 286 -8.79 15.47 -27.00
CA ARG A 286 -8.61 16.84 -27.50
C ARG A 286 -7.17 17.05 -27.94
N VAL A 287 -7.00 17.75 -29.06
CA VAL A 287 -5.72 18.33 -29.45
C VAL A 287 -5.59 19.66 -28.71
N LYS A 288 -4.44 19.93 -28.07
CA LYS A 288 -4.20 21.24 -27.43
C LYS A 288 -3.84 22.23 -28.53
N GLU A 289 -4.83 22.90 -29.08
CA GLU A 289 -4.62 23.91 -30.14
C GLU A 289 -4.10 25.25 -29.56
N GLU A 290 -4.46 25.58 -28.30
CA GLU A 290 -3.97 26.76 -27.57
C GLU A 290 -3.76 26.44 -26.08
N ALA A 291 -2.84 27.14 -25.41
CA ALA A 291 -2.72 27.08 -23.96
C ALA A 291 -3.91 27.82 -23.32
N HIS A 292 -4.73 27.14 -22.53
CA HIS A 292 -5.87 27.77 -21.87
C HIS A 292 -5.41 28.85 -20.87
N ASP A 293 -5.81 30.09 -21.12
CA ASP A 293 -5.64 31.18 -20.15
C ASP A 293 -6.74 31.11 -19.09
N TYR A 294 -6.42 30.46 -17.97
CA TYR A 294 -7.30 30.37 -16.81
C TYR A 294 -7.41 31.67 -16.00
N ARG A 295 -6.70 32.75 -16.40
CA ARG A 295 -6.76 34.08 -15.77
C ARG A 295 -6.65 34.01 -14.26
N TYR A 296 -5.59 33.38 -13.75
CA TYR A 296 -5.40 33.23 -12.30
C TYR A 296 -5.25 34.60 -11.62
N PHE A 297 -5.99 34.80 -10.53
CA PHE A 297 -5.78 35.93 -9.61
C PHE A 297 -6.09 35.51 -8.17
N PRO A 298 -5.55 36.20 -7.14
CA PRO A 298 -5.79 35.84 -5.74
C PRO A 298 -7.27 35.87 -5.41
N GLU A 299 -7.76 34.95 -4.59
CA GLU A 299 -9.14 34.93 -4.10
C GLU A 299 -9.32 36.07 -3.08
N PRO A 300 -10.00 37.17 -3.42
CA PRO A 300 -10.14 38.31 -2.49
C PRO A 300 -10.97 37.98 -1.25
N ASP A 301 -11.83 36.96 -1.31
CA ASP A 301 -12.73 36.59 -0.21
C ASP A 301 -12.03 35.73 0.85
N LEU A 302 -10.80 35.27 0.59
CA LEU A 302 -9.99 34.47 1.51
C LEU A 302 -8.60 35.12 1.70
N PRO A 303 -8.27 35.62 2.90
CA PRO A 303 -6.93 36.12 3.15
C PRO A 303 -5.88 34.99 3.05
N PRO A 304 -4.61 35.32 2.80
CA PRO A 304 -3.52 34.36 2.96
C PRO A 304 -3.56 33.72 4.35
N LEU A 305 -3.24 32.43 4.43
CA LEU A 305 -3.10 31.76 5.71
C LEU A 305 -1.80 32.23 6.39
N ASP A 306 -1.78 32.26 7.71
CA ASP A 306 -0.56 32.50 8.49
C ASP A 306 -0.14 31.20 9.16
N LEU A 307 0.96 30.60 8.70
CA LEU A 307 1.53 29.38 9.28
C LEU A 307 2.77 29.67 10.16
N THR A 308 3.14 30.94 10.33
CA THR A 308 4.35 31.36 11.05
C THR A 308 4.08 31.77 12.49
N SER A 309 2.90 32.34 12.75
CA SER A 309 2.52 32.80 14.08
C SER A 309 2.31 31.65 15.06
N LYS A 310 2.78 31.83 16.29
CA LYS A 310 2.51 30.89 17.40
C LYS A 310 1.04 30.83 17.80
N ASN A 311 0.25 31.82 17.39
CA ASN A 311 -1.20 31.84 17.61
C ASN A 311 -1.98 31.32 16.38
N SER A 312 -1.29 30.81 15.35
CA SER A 312 -1.93 30.17 14.21
C SER A 312 -2.70 28.93 14.65
N LEU A 313 -3.81 28.64 13.97
CA LEU A 313 -4.53 27.37 14.12
C LEU A 313 -3.69 26.17 13.68
N TRP A 314 -2.67 26.39 12.84
CA TRP A 314 -1.87 25.35 12.21
C TRP A 314 -0.38 25.48 12.56
N VAL A 315 -0.07 25.42 13.86
CA VAL A 315 1.33 25.43 14.33
C VAL A 315 2.08 24.19 13.83
N ILE A 316 3.06 24.40 12.94
CA ILE A 316 3.76 23.32 12.22
C ILE A 316 4.43 22.31 13.18
N ASP A 317 5.03 22.79 14.27
CA ASP A 317 5.68 21.91 15.26
C ASP A 317 4.69 20.98 15.96
N ASP A 318 3.48 21.46 16.24
CA ASP A 318 2.43 20.65 16.86
C ASP A 318 1.87 19.63 15.87
N ILE A 319 1.65 20.04 14.61
CA ILE A 319 1.25 19.13 13.53
C ILE A 319 2.29 18.04 13.33
N LYS A 320 3.59 18.38 13.37
CA LYS A 320 4.70 17.44 13.24
C LYS A 320 4.72 16.40 14.37
N ARG A 321 4.40 16.79 15.61
CA ARG A 321 4.30 15.87 16.76
C ARG A 321 3.10 14.91 16.66
N GLN A 322 2.07 15.30 15.92
CA GLN A 322 0.89 14.47 15.68
C GLN A 322 1.06 13.49 14.51
N LEU A 323 2.17 13.54 13.77
CA LEU A 323 2.42 12.59 12.70
C LEU A 323 2.56 11.17 13.27
N PRO A 324 1.81 10.19 12.75
CA PRO A 324 2.03 8.80 13.09
C PRO A 324 3.36 8.30 12.52
N GLU A 325 3.79 7.12 12.96
CA GLU A 325 4.88 6.42 12.31
C GLU A 325 4.52 6.14 10.84
N LEU A 326 5.34 6.62 9.92
CA LEU A 326 5.10 6.47 8.49
C LEU A 326 5.39 5.03 8.02
N PRO A 327 4.83 4.59 6.88
CA PRO A 327 5.01 3.21 6.39
C PRO A 327 6.47 2.77 6.29
N GLU A 328 7.36 3.62 5.77
CA GLU A 328 8.80 3.33 5.62
C GLU A 328 9.50 3.16 6.98
N GLN A 329 9.12 3.99 7.96
CA GLN A 329 9.65 3.93 9.32
C GLN A 329 9.20 2.63 9.99
N ARG A 330 7.91 2.30 9.87
CA ARG A 330 7.33 1.06 10.39
C ARG A 330 7.97 -0.18 9.77
N LEU A 331 8.16 -0.20 8.45
CA LEU A 331 8.86 -1.29 7.75
C LEU A 331 10.27 -1.51 8.32
N THR A 332 11.03 -0.43 8.46
CA THR A 332 12.39 -0.46 9.02
C THR A 332 12.40 -0.94 10.46
N ARG A 333 11.44 -0.49 11.29
CA ARG A 333 11.30 -0.91 12.68
C ARG A 333 10.97 -2.40 12.79
N LEU A 334 9.98 -2.89 12.05
CA LEU A 334 9.59 -4.30 12.04
C LEU A 334 10.76 -5.21 11.62
N GLN A 335 11.59 -4.78 10.67
CA GLN A 335 12.80 -5.51 10.29
C GLN A 335 13.86 -5.51 11.40
N LYS A 336 14.16 -4.34 11.97
CA LYS A 336 15.25 -4.18 12.96
C LYS A 336 14.91 -4.72 14.34
N GLU A 337 13.68 -4.54 14.80
CA GLU A 337 13.26 -4.91 16.16
C GLU A 337 12.70 -6.32 16.26
N HIS A 338 12.13 -6.85 15.18
CA HIS A 338 11.49 -8.17 15.16
C HIS A 338 12.17 -9.16 14.22
N GLY A 339 13.19 -8.72 13.48
CA GLY A 339 13.92 -9.59 12.55
C GLY A 339 13.04 -10.14 11.43
N LEU A 340 11.93 -9.48 11.08
CA LEU A 340 11.03 -9.96 10.04
C LEU A 340 11.68 -9.86 8.66
N PRO A 341 11.53 -10.89 7.79
CA PRO A 341 11.88 -10.78 6.37
C PRO A 341 11.13 -9.63 5.71
N VAL A 342 11.77 -8.99 4.72
CA VAL A 342 11.25 -7.82 4.00
C VAL A 342 9.81 -8.06 3.50
N GLY A 343 9.58 -9.15 2.78
CA GLY A 343 8.26 -9.44 2.22
C GLY A 343 7.16 -9.64 3.27
N GLN A 344 7.49 -10.13 4.47
CA GLN A 344 6.49 -10.24 5.55
C GLN A 344 6.18 -8.88 6.16
N ALA A 345 7.21 -8.09 6.42
CA ALA A 345 7.05 -6.74 6.95
C ALA A 345 6.30 -5.83 5.97
N GLU A 346 6.54 -5.96 4.66
CA GLU A 346 5.80 -5.24 3.61
C GLU A 346 4.31 -5.56 3.61
N VAL A 347 3.92 -6.84 3.81
CA VAL A 347 2.50 -7.23 3.89
C VAL A 347 1.84 -6.58 5.12
N LEU A 348 2.50 -6.62 6.28
CA LEU A 348 1.99 -6.03 7.52
C LEU A 348 1.89 -4.50 7.46
N VAL A 349 2.82 -3.84 6.76
CA VAL A 349 2.81 -2.39 6.56
C VAL A 349 1.78 -1.98 5.51
N SER A 350 1.64 -2.73 4.42
CA SER A 350 0.66 -2.42 3.37
C SER A 350 -0.79 -2.57 3.87
N ASN A 351 -1.02 -3.52 4.77
CA ASN A 351 -2.29 -3.67 5.49
C ASN A 351 -2.12 -3.22 6.94
N TYR A 352 -2.16 -1.90 7.17
CA TYR A 352 -1.86 -1.32 8.48
C TYR A 352 -2.74 -1.89 9.62
N LYS A 353 -4.01 -2.24 9.37
CA LYS A 353 -4.88 -2.88 10.37
C LYS A 353 -4.34 -4.25 10.79
N LEU A 354 -3.86 -5.04 9.82
CA LEU A 354 -3.22 -6.32 10.10
C LEU A 354 -1.89 -6.12 10.83
N GLY A 355 -1.12 -5.11 10.45
CA GLY A 355 0.08 -4.69 11.17
C GLY A 355 -0.21 -4.32 12.63
N ASP A 356 -1.26 -3.55 12.89
CA ASP A 356 -1.65 -3.12 14.25
C ASP A 356 -2.07 -4.32 15.09
N TYR A 357 -2.87 -5.22 14.51
CA TYR A 357 -3.22 -6.50 15.12
C TYR A 357 -1.99 -7.33 15.48
N PHE A 358 -1.04 -7.44 14.54
CA PHE A 358 0.21 -8.17 14.75
C PHE A 358 1.07 -7.57 15.88
N GLU A 359 1.18 -6.25 15.97
CA GLU A 359 1.93 -5.61 17.04
C GLU A 359 1.27 -5.80 18.41
N ASN A 360 -0.06 -5.79 18.47
CA ASN A 360 -0.79 -6.18 19.68
C ASN A 360 -0.51 -7.63 20.06
N VAL A 361 -0.49 -8.56 19.08
CA VAL A 361 -0.08 -9.96 19.33
C VAL A 361 1.33 -10.03 19.89
N ILE A 362 2.29 -9.26 19.39
CA ILE A 362 3.65 -9.24 19.94
C ILE A 362 3.66 -8.75 21.40
N SER A 363 2.84 -7.73 21.71
CA SER A 363 2.71 -7.20 23.07
C SER A 363 2.22 -8.29 24.03
N GLU A 364 1.14 -8.99 23.67
CA GLU A 364 0.58 -10.08 24.47
C GLU A 364 1.53 -11.29 24.55
N LEU A 365 2.18 -11.63 23.45
CA LEU A 365 3.14 -12.73 23.40
C LEU A 365 4.30 -12.46 24.37
N ARG A 366 4.81 -11.23 24.44
CA ARG A 366 5.83 -10.88 25.43
C ARG A 366 5.34 -11.03 26.87
N ALA A 367 4.05 -10.83 27.14
CA ALA A 367 3.47 -11.04 28.47
C ALA A 367 3.38 -12.54 28.82
N TRP A 368 2.89 -13.36 27.89
CA TRP A 368 2.83 -14.82 28.02
C TRP A 368 4.21 -15.46 28.23
N LEU A 369 5.20 -15.04 27.45
CA LEU A 369 6.55 -15.59 27.54
C LEU A 369 7.28 -15.17 28.84
N LYS A 370 6.89 -14.05 29.48
CA LYS A 370 7.43 -13.62 30.79
C LYS A 370 6.85 -14.39 31.97
N THR A 371 5.62 -14.89 31.86
CA THR A 371 4.84 -15.43 32.97
C THR A 371 4.80 -16.95 33.02
N GLY A 372 5.00 -17.64 31.89
CA GLY A 372 4.73 -19.08 31.78
C GLY A 372 5.82 -19.99 31.25
N ILE A 373 7.06 -19.51 31.01
CA ILE A 373 8.08 -20.33 30.31
C ILE A 373 9.44 -20.26 31.01
N GLU A 374 9.80 -21.36 31.69
CA GLU A 374 11.03 -21.50 32.48
C GLU A 374 12.31 -21.65 31.62
N SER A 375 12.22 -21.81 30.29
CA SER A 375 13.37 -22.07 29.40
C SER A 375 13.66 -21.00 28.33
N ILE A 376 13.11 -19.78 28.44
CA ILE A 376 13.43 -18.72 27.47
C ILE A 376 14.71 -18.00 27.88
N VAL A 377 15.78 -18.27 27.14
CA VAL A 377 16.95 -17.41 27.11
C VAL A 377 16.55 -16.10 26.43
N LEU A 378 16.12 -15.12 27.22
CA LEU A 378 15.96 -13.73 26.80
C LEU A 378 17.36 -13.12 26.55
N SER A 379 18.00 -13.44 25.42
CA SER A 379 19.23 -12.75 25.02
C SER A 379 18.90 -11.48 24.22
N GLY A 380 18.44 -10.43 24.91
CA GLY A 380 18.24 -9.11 24.33
C GLY A 380 16.97 -8.94 23.47
N LYS A 381 17.08 -8.29 22.30
CA LYS A 381 15.95 -7.94 21.41
C LYS A 381 15.38 -9.14 20.62
N ASP A 382 16.13 -10.23 20.53
CA ASP A 382 15.70 -11.45 19.83
C ASP A 382 14.95 -12.39 20.79
N LEU A 383 13.65 -12.57 20.55
CA LEU A 383 12.86 -13.60 21.22
C LEU A 383 13.16 -14.95 20.59
N ARG A 384 13.83 -15.82 21.34
CA ARG A 384 14.14 -17.19 20.94
C ARG A 384 13.65 -18.15 22.02
N VAL A 385 12.89 -19.16 21.60
CA VAL A 385 12.50 -20.28 22.46
C VAL A 385 13.40 -21.45 22.09
N GLU A 386 14.12 -21.99 23.07
CA GLU A 386 14.85 -23.24 22.92
C GLU A 386 13.84 -24.39 22.93
N GLN A 387 13.78 -25.14 21.83
CA GLN A 387 12.86 -26.28 21.72
C GLN A 387 13.39 -27.57 22.39
N ASP A 388 14.64 -27.61 22.83
CA ASP A 388 15.21 -28.77 23.56
C ASP A 388 16.61 -28.45 24.10
N ALA A 389 16.98 -28.99 25.27
CA ALA A 389 18.35 -28.92 25.80
C ALA A 389 19.39 -29.69 24.93
N SER A 390 18.92 -30.51 23.98
CA SER A 390 19.73 -31.40 23.14
C SER A 390 19.80 -30.98 21.66
N SER A 391 18.92 -30.10 21.18
CA SER A 391 18.88 -29.66 19.78
C SER A 391 18.96 -28.13 19.71
N GLN A 392 20.00 -27.60 19.07
CA GLN A 392 20.29 -26.16 18.93
C GLN A 392 19.27 -25.41 18.03
N THR A 393 17.99 -25.81 18.02
CA THR A 393 16.94 -25.21 17.18
C THR A 393 16.24 -24.11 17.98
N THR A 394 16.48 -22.86 17.61
CA THR A 394 15.82 -21.69 18.22
C THR A 394 14.63 -21.26 17.36
N VAL A 395 13.42 -21.33 17.91
CA VAL A 395 12.21 -20.82 17.25
C VAL A 395 12.03 -19.35 17.62
N ASN A 396 11.77 -18.50 16.64
CA ASN A 396 11.41 -17.10 16.86
C ASN A 396 9.88 -16.96 16.88
N PRO A 397 9.24 -16.75 18.04
CA PRO A 397 7.79 -16.68 18.16
C PRO A 397 7.16 -15.55 17.35
N ILE A 398 7.87 -14.42 17.18
CA ILE A 398 7.39 -13.28 16.41
C ILE A 398 7.33 -13.63 14.92
N ARG A 399 8.37 -14.27 14.39
CA ARG A 399 8.37 -14.78 13.00
C ARG A 399 7.28 -15.82 12.80
N LEU A 400 7.07 -16.69 13.78
CA LEU A 400 6.01 -17.70 13.72
C LEU A 400 4.62 -17.05 13.67
N ALA A 401 4.37 -16.06 14.52
CA ALA A 401 3.14 -15.28 14.51
C ALA A 401 2.90 -14.60 13.15
N ALA A 402 3.93 -13.95 12.59
CA ALA A 402 3.86 -13.32 11.28
C ALA A 402 3.53 -14.34 10.18
N ASN A 403 4.16 -15.52 10.21
CA ASN A 403 3.87 -16.59 9.26
C ASN A 403 2.40 -17.01 9.30
N TYR A 404 1.88 -17.41 10.46
CA TYR A 404 0.49 -17.84 10.58
C TYR A 404 -0.51 -16.75 10.17
N LEU A 405 -0.21 -15.51 10.53
CA LEU A 405 -1.04 -14.36 10.22
C LEU A 405 -1.07 -14.02 8.72
N ILE A 406 0.05 -14.21 8.01
CA ILE A 406 0.19 -13.90 6.59
C ILE A 406 -0.19 -15.09 5.69
N THR A 407 -0.05 -16.33 6.17
CA THR A 407 -0.29 -17.53 5.34
C THR A 407 -1.56 -18.27 5.70
N GLU A 408 -1.85 -18.48 6.98
CA GLU A 408 -2.98 -19.34 7.39
C GLU A 408 -4.27 -18.54 7.56
N ILE A 409 -4.23 -17.36 8.16
CA ILE A 409 -5.43 -16.52 8.31
C ILE A 409 -6.05 -16.19 6.93
N PRO A 410 -5.30 -15.77 5.90
CA PRO A 410 -5.89 -15.52 4.58
C PRO A 410 -6.52 -16.76 3.94
N LYS A 411 -5.97 -17.97 4.15
CA LYS A 411 -6.59 -19.20 3.67
C LYS A 411 -7.95 -19.43 4.33
N LEU A 412 -8.06 -19.17 5.64
CA LEU A 412 -9.33 -19.31 6.37
C LEU A 412 -10.36 -18.26 5.94
N LEU A 413 -9.94 -17.01 5.71
CA LEU A 413 -10.80 -15.96 5.16
C LEU A 413 -11.41 -16.37 3.83
N VAL A 414 -10.60 -16.91 2.91
CA VAL A 414 -11.06 -17.39 1.60
C VAL A 414 -11.98 -18.60 1.76
N LEU A 415 -11.58 -19.59 2.57
CA LEU A 415 -12.35 -20.82 2.78
C LEU A 415 -13.75 -20.54 3.33
N TYR A 416 -13.86 -19.61 4.28
CA TYR A 416 -15.12 -19.28 4.95
C TYR A 416 -15.79 -18.02 4.38
N GLN A 417 -15.26 -17.44 3.29
CA GLN A 417 -15.76 -16.22 2.64
C GLN A 417 -15.97 -15.05 3.62
N LYS A 418 -14.99 -14.83 4.51
CA LYS A 418 -15.00 -13.75 5.50
C LYS A 418 -13.95 -12.69 5.19
N ASN A 419 -14.09 -11.52 5.80
CA ASN A 419 -13.12 -10.43 5.73
C ASN A 419 -12.30 -10.33 7.01
N MET A 420 -11.17 -9.62 6.94
CA MET A 420 -10.33 -9.35 8.12
C MET A 420 -11.09 -8.66 9.26
N ALA A 421 -12.13 -7.87 8.95
CA ALA A 421 -12.99 -7.24 9.95
C ALA A 421 -13.83 -8.24 10.76
N ASP A 422 -14.01 -9.46 10.24
CA ASP A 422 -14.77 -10.53 10.88
C ASP A 422 -13.88 -11.46 11.73
N LEU A 423 -12.59 -11.14 11.85
CA LEU A 423 -11.64 -11.93 12.63
C LEU A 423 -12.01 -11.83 14.11
N LYS A 424 -12.52 -12.93 14.67
CA LYS A 424 -12.92 -13.03 16.08
C LYS A 424 -11.75 -13.31 17.04
N ILE A 425 -10.62 -13.78 16.50
CA ILE A 425 -9.47 -14.15 17.33
C ILE A 425 -8.86 -12.88 17.90
N THR A 426 -8.87 -12.73 19.21
CA THR A 426 -8.23 -11.60 19.90
C THR A 426 -6.70 -11.69 19.78
N PRO A 427 -5.97 -10.57 19.89
CA PRO A 427 -4.51 -10.61 19.94
C PRO A 427 -3.97 -11.51 21.07
N GLU A 428 -4.66 -11.55 22.21
CA GLU A 428 -4.32 -12.39 23.36
C GLU A 428 -4.44 -13.88 23.05
N ASN A 429 -5.59 -14.34 22.53
CA ASN A 429 -5.80 -15.73 22.17
C ASN A 429 -4.84 -16.18 21.06
N PHE A 430 -4.53 -15.29 20.10
CA PHE A 430 -3.56 -15.60 19.06
C PHE A 430 -2.13 -15.69 19.63
N ALA A 431 -1.77 -14.82 20.57
CA ALA A 431 -0.48 -14.89 21.24
C ALA A 431 -0.32 -16.18 22.06
N GLU A 432 -1.36 -16.59 22.79
CA GLU A 432 -1.38 -17.86 23.51
C GLU A 432 -1.25 -19.04 22.55
N PHE A 433 -2.00 -19.04 21.43
CA PHE A 433 -1.87 -20.04 20.37
C PHE A 433 -0.42 -20.17 19.89
N ILE A 434 0.26 -19.06 19.61
CA ILE A 434 1.67 -19.07 19.18
C ILE A 434 2.58 -19.60 20.30
N ALA A 435 2.33 -19.25 21.55
CA ALA A 435 3.09 -19.78 22.68
C ALA A 435 2.95 -21.30 22.81
N LEU A 436 1.73 -21.84 22.67
CA LEU A 436 1.44 -23.28 22.71
C LEU A 436 2.14 -24.04 21.57
N VAL A 437 2.17 -23.47 20.36
CA VAL A 437 2.91 -24.05 19.23
C VAL A 437 4.42 -24.03 19.50
N CYS A 438 4.97 -22.93 20.03
CA CYS A 438 6.40 -22.85 20.37
C CYS A 438 6.83 -23.87 21.44
N GLN A 439 5.93 -24.22 22.35
CA GLN A 439 6.14 -25.20 23.41
C GLN A 439 5.91 -26.66 22.97
N ASP A 440 5.66 -26.91 21.68
CA ASP A 440 5.32 -28.23 21.13
C ASP A 440 4.13 -28.90 21.87
N LYS A 441 3.19 -28.09 22.40
CA LYS A 441 1.95 -28.58 23.02
C LYS A 441 0.95 -29.09 22.00
N VAL A 442 1.09 -28.64 20.75
CA VAL A 442 0.29 -29.06 19.60
C VAL A 442 1.21 -29.30 18.41
N SER A 443 0.91 -30.35 17.64
CA SER A 443 1.62 -30.63 16.40
C SER A 443 1.29 -29.60 15.32
N SER A 444 2.01 -29.58 14.20
CA SER A 444 1.71 -28.65 13.10
C SER A 444 0.30 -28.83 12.52
N SER A 445 -0.19 -30.07 12.40
CA SER A 445 -1.57 -30.36 11.97
C SER A 445 -2.60 -30.01 13.05
N GLY A 446 -2.25 -30.24 14.32
CA GLY A 446 -3.08 -29.83 15.47
C GLY A 446 -3.24 -28.32 15.53
N ALA A 447 -2.15 -27.56 15.31
CA ALA A 447 -2.14 -26.11 15.27
C ALA A 447 -3.03 -25.54 14.16
N GLN A 448 -3.02 -26.12 12.96
CA GLN A 448 -3.92 -25.71 11.88
C GLN A 448 -5.40 -25.95 12.22
N SER A 449 -5.69 -27.10 12.83
CA SER A 449 -7.05 -27.46 13.25
C SER A 449 -7.56 -26.57 14.38
N LEU A 450 -6.67 -26.26 15.35
CA LEU A 450 -6.91 -25.33 16.44
C LEU A 450 -7.20 -23.93 15.92
N LEU A 451 -6.34 -23.41 15.03
CA LEU A 451 -6.50 -22.08 14.46
C LEU A 451 -7.80 -21.95 13.66
N ALA A 452 -8.19 -22.98 12.90
CA ALA A 452 -9.46 -22.99 12.19
C ALA A 452 -10.67 -22.92 13.14
N GLU A 453 -10.63 -23.61 14.28
CA GLU A 453 -11.68 -23.53 15.29
C GLU A 453 -11.73 -22.16 15.97
N MET A 454 -10.56 -21.63 16.36
CA MET A 454 -10.45 -20.27 16.91
C MET A 454 -11.01 -19.24 15.94
N PHE A 455 -10.74 -19.39 14.64
CA PHE A 455 -11.24 -18.47 13.61
C PHE A 455 -12.78 -18.46 13.51
N LEU A 456 -13.43 -19.61 13.71
CA LEU A 456 -14.89 -19.72 13.67
C LEU A 456 -15.56 -19.20 14.94
N THR A 457 -14.99 -19.58 16.09
CA THR A 457 -15.60 -19.40 17.41
C THR A 457 -15.13 -18.15 18.13
N GLY A 458 -13.88 -17.74 17.93
CA GLY A 458 -13.16 -16.79 18.79
C GLY A 458 -12.71 -17.40 20.12
N GLY A 459 -12.80 -18.73 20.27
CA GLY A 459 -12.53 -19.42 21.52
C GLY A 459 -11.07 -19.38 21.97
N ASP A 460 -10.90 -19.64 23.26
CA ASP A 460 -9.61 -19.80 23.93
C ASP A 460 -8.88 -21.06 23.42
N PRO A 461 -7.59 -20.96 23.05
CA PRO A 461 -6.87 -22.08 22.44
C PRO A 461 -6.67 -23.25 23.39
N SER A 462 -6.39 -23.02 24.67
CA SER A 462 -6.20 -24.09 25.67
C SER A 462 -7.47 -24.90 25.86
N ASN A 463 -8.62 -24.23 25.98
CA ASN A 463 -9.92 -24.89 26.07
C ASN A 463 -10.26 -25.72 24.81
N ILE A 464 -9.91 -25.21 23.62
CA ILE A 464 -10.16 -25.94 22.36
C ILE A 464 -9.26 -27.18 22.27
N ILE A 465 -8.00 -27.09 22.70
CA ILE A 465 -7.07 -28.23 22.72
C ILE A 465 -7.63 -29.37 23.56
N GLU A 466 -8.13 -29.06 24.77
CA GLU A 466 -8.74 -30.05 25.66
C GLU A 466 -10.01 -30.64 25.07
N ALA A 467 -10.93 -29.78 24.60
CA ALA A 467 -12.22 -30.21 24.06
C ALA A 467 -12.11 -31.08 22.81
N LYS A 468 -11.09 -30.85 21.97
CA LYS A 468 -10.88 -31.59 20.71
C LYS A 468 -9.78 -32.64 20.78
N GLY A 469 -9.12 -32.81 21.93
CA GLY A 469 -8.00 -33.73 22.08
C GLY A 469 -6.86 -33.44 21.10
N LEU A 470 -6.46 -32.17 20.98
CA LEU A 470 -5.39 -31.78 20.04
C LEU A 470 -3.98 -31.77 20.66
N ALA A 471 -3.87 -32.14 21.94
CA ALA A 471 -2.63 -32.14 22.67
C ALA A 471 -1.61 -33.11 22.05
N GLN A 472 -0.38 -32.65 21.91
CA GLN A 472 0.70 -33.48 21.38
C GLN A 472 1.13 -34.53 22.42
N VAL A 473 1.18 -35.79 21.99
CA VAL A 473 1.64 -36.92 22.79
C VAL A 473 3.12 -37.13 22.52
N SER A 474 3.93 -36.95 23.57
CA SER A 474 5.38 -37.15 23.55
C SER A 474 5.83 -38.34 24.40
N ASP A 475 4.91 -39.07 25.04
CA ASP A 475 5.26 -40.26 25.82
C ASP A 475 5.71 -41.41 24.90
N GLN A 476 6.95 -41.87 25.06
CA GLN A 476 7.56 -42.88 24.21
C GLN A 476 6.83 -44.23 24.31
N SER A 477 6.32 -44.58 25.50
CA SER A 477 5.63 -45.85 25.72
C SER A 477 4.27 -45.90 25.01
N ALA A 478 3.54 -44.79 25.00
CA ALA A 478 2.29 -44.65 24.26
C ALA A 478 2.50 -44.69 22.74
N LEU A 479 3.59 -44.10 22.23
CA LEU A 479 3.89 -44.03 20.80
C LEU A 479 4.47 -45.34 20.23
N GLU A 480 5.16 -46.14 21.04
CA GLU A 480 5.74 -47.42 20.59
C GLU A 480 4.70 -48.39 20.03
N GLN A 481 3.51 -48.48 20.65
CA GLN A 481 2.46 -49.38 20.19
C GLN A 481 1.95 -49.00 18.80
N ALA A 482 1.70 -47.70 18.57
CA ALA A 482 1.27 -47.20 17.28
C ALA A 482 2.35 -47.42 16.20
N VAL A 483 3.62 -47.21 16.55
CA VAL A 483 4.75 -47.45 15.62
C VAL A 483 4.84 -48.93 15.22
N LEU A 484 4.76 -49.86 16.19
CA LEU A 484 4.81 -51.29 15.91
C LEU A 484 3.65 -51.75 15.02
N GLU A 485 2.46 -51.20 15.23
CA GLU A 485 1.28 -51.49 14.42
C GLU A 485 1.44 -50.96 12.98
N VAL A 486 1.98 -49.74 12.81
CA VAL A 486 2.28 -49.20 11.48
C VAL A 486 3.33 -50.05 10.74
N ILE A 487 4.40 -50.47 11.41
CA ILE A 487 5.43 -51.35 10.81
C ILE A 487 4.79 -52.66 10.35
N LYS A 488 3.95 -53.28 11.20
CA LYS A 488 3.25 -54.53 10.88
C LYS A 488 2.29 -54.37 9.70
N ASN A 489 1.59 -53.24 9.61
CA ASN A 489 0.63 -52.96 8.54
C ASN A 489 1.30 -52.50 7.23
N ASN A 490 2.58 -52.14 7.26
CA ASN A 490 3.35 -51.65 6.11
C ASN A 490 4.67 -52.43 5.94
N PRO A 491 4.63 -53.75 5.68
CA PRO A 491 5.82 -54.60 5.66
C PRO A 491 6.80 -54.27 4.52
N GLN A 492 6.29 -53.87 3.35
CA GLN A 492 7.13 -53.50 2.21
C GLN A 492 7.92 -52.20 2.47
N PRO A 493 7.29 -51.08 2.90
CA PRO A 493 8.02 -49.89 3.33
C PRO A 493 9.06 -50.12 4.43
N ALA A 494 8.77 -51.01 5.39
CA ALA A 494 9.71 -51.36 6.44
C ALA A 494 10.97 -52.07 5.89
N ALA A 495 10.77 -53.05 4.98
CA ALA A 495 11.88 -53.74 4.30
C ALA A 495 12.68 -52.80 3.40
N ASP A 496 12.02 -51.88 2.69
CA ASP A 496 12.67 -50.90 1.83
C ASP A 496 13.60 -49.97 2.64
N TYR A 497 13.20 -49.56 3.84
CA TYR A 497 14.06 -48.77 4.73
C TYR A 497 15.28 -49.57 5.20
N GLN A 498 15.10 -50.83 5.61
CA GLN A 498 16.21 -51.73 5.99
C GLN A 498 17.19 -52.00 4.85
N SER A 499 16.72 -51.96 3.60
CA SER A 499 17.57 -52.08 2.40
C SER A 499 18.35 -50.81 2.03
N GLY A 500 18.17 -49.72 2.79
CA GLY A 500 18.92 -48.46 2.65
C GLY A 500 18.14 -47.30 2.02
N ASN A 501 16.85 -47.44 1.72
CA ASN A 501 16.04 -46.35 1.19
C ASN A 501 15.50 -45.42 2.30
N ILE A 502 16.32 -44.45 2.70
CA ILE A 502 16.04 -43.53 3.81
C ILE A 502 14.77 -42.68 3.58
N ASN A 503 14.36 -42.47 2.33
CA ASN A 503 13.19 -41.63 1.98
C ASN A 503 11.86 -42.26 2.45
N VAL A 504 11.81 -43.58 2.64
CA VAL A 504 10.61 -44.30 3.08
C VAL A 504 10.25 -44.01 4.54
N LEU A 505 11.22 -43.56 5.34
CA LEU A 505 11.01 -43.21 6.74
C LEU A 505 9.94 -42.11 6.90
N GLN A 506 9.92 -41.12 6.00
CA GLN A 506 8.93 -40.03 6.05
C GLN A 506 7.51 -40.52 5.76
N PHE A 507 7.37 -41.54 4.91
CA PHE A 507 6.08 -42.18 4.68
C PHE A 507 5.57 -42.89 5.94
N LEU A 508 6.43 -43.65 6.63
CA LEU A 508 6.07 -44.35 7.87
C LEU A 508 5.73 -43.37 9.01
N VAL A 509 6.49 -42.28 9.15
CA VAL A 509 6.14 -41.18 10.07
C VAL A 509 4.74 -40.65 9.74
N GLY A 510 4.44 -40.39 8.47
CA GLY A 510 3.11 -39.94 8.03
C GLY A 510 1.97 -40.92 8.40
N GLN A 511 2.21 -42.23 8.32
CA GLN A 511 1.23 -43.25 8.73
C GLN A 511 0.98 -43.24 10.25
N VAL A 512 2.04 -43.14 11.06
CA VAL A 512 1.90 -43.03 12.53
C VAL A 512 1.16 -41.75 12.91
N MET A 513 1.48 -40.63 12.25
CA MET A 513 0.76 -39.37 12.45
C MET A 513 -0.72 -39.51 12.10
N ARG A 514 -1.06 -40.21 11.01
CA ARG A 514 -2.46 -40.45 10.63
C ARG A 514 -3.20 -41.31 11.65
N GLN A 515 -2.57 -42.39 12.13
CA GLN A 515 -3.17 -43.29 13.12
C GLN A 515 -3.43 -42.59 14.46
N THR A 516 -2.53 -41.69 14.85
CA THR A 516 -2.63 -40.89 16.08
C THR A 516 -3.41 -39.59 15.91
N GLN A 517 -4.15 -39.43 14.81
CA GLN A 517 -4.92 -38.22 14.49
C GLN A 517 -4.10 -36.92 14.53
N GLY A 518 -2.80 -37.03 14.25
CA GLY A 518 -1.85 -35.93 14.27
C GLY A 518 -1.33 -35.56 15.65
N GLN A 519 -1.66 -36.31 16.71
CA GLN A 519 -1.21 -36.01 18.08
C GLN A 519 0.24 -36.43 18.35
N ALA A 520 0.78 -37.43 17.65
CA ALA A 520 2.13 -37.91 17.96
C ALA A 520 3.22 -36.86 17.70
N ASN A 521 4.25 -36.85 18.54
CA ASN A 521 5.45 -36.05 18.30
C ASN A 521 6.27 -36.62 17.12
N PRO A 522 6.43 -35.92 15.99
CA PRO A 522 7.09 -36.46 14.81
C PRO A 522 8.56 -36.85 15.05
N LYS A 523 9.28 -36.10 15.90
CA LYS A 523 10.70 -36.37 16.21
C LYS A 523 10.83 -37.69 16.97
N ILE A 524 10.02 -37.87 18.01
CA ILE A 524 10.02 -39.09 18.83
C ILE A 524 9.57 -40.29 18.00
N VAL A 525 8.53 -40.15 17.17
CA VAL A 525 8.11 -41.19 16.23
C VAL A 525 9.25 -41.59 15.30
N GLN A 526 9.98 -40.62 14.76
CA GLN A 526 11.12 -40.88 13.88
C GLN A 526 12.26 -41.60 14.62
N GLU A 527 12.53 -41.26 15.88
CA GLU A 527 13.52 -41.94 16.72
C GLU A 527 13.11 -43.38 17.02
N ILE A 528 11.86 -43.63 17.41
CA ILE A 528 11.33 -44.98 17.65
C ILE A 528 11.40 -45.81 16.36
N LEU A 529 10.99 -45.25 15.22
CA LEU A 529 11.07 -45.93 13.92
C LEU A 529 12.52 -46.31 13.57
N LYS A 530 13.47 -45.40 13.79
CA LYS A 530 14.91 -45.67 13.56
C LYS A 530 15.49 -46.75 14.49
N GLN A 531 14.92 -46.92 15.69
CA GLN A 531 15.36 -47.94 16.64
C GLN A 531 14.74 -49.31 16.38
N LYS A 532 13.52 -49.36 15.80
CA LYS A 532 12.76 -50.60 15.62
C LYS A 532 12.88 -51.22 14.21
N LEU A 533 13.28 -50.43 13.21
CA LEU A 533 13.60 -50.89 11.85
C LEU A 533 15.09 -51.12 11.71
#